data_AF-A0A5J9W548-F1
#
_entry.id   AF-A0A5J9W548-F1
#
_cell.length_a   1.000
_cell.length_b   1.000
_cell.length_c   1.000
_cell.angle_alpha   90.00
_cell.angle_beta   90.00
_cell.angle_gamma   90.00
#
_symmetry.space_group_name_H-M   'P 1'
#
loop_
_entity.id
_entity.type
_entity.pdbx_description
1 polymer ?
#
loop_
_entity_poly.entity_id
_entity_poly.type
_entity_poly.pdbx_seq_one_letter_code
_entity_poly.pdbx_strand_id
1 'polypeptide(L)'
;MKFVEYERMVYLDAGIHVLENIDELFELDKGHFYAAKLGLPYSNTGMFVHEPSMVTAAALLDAHRVTPPTSFLEEQDFMNMFFKDQYKPIPLDHNLVQAMLLGHTEDQQLEKSVLPWEEKLTRFGRWLTAKVAVLARQNPSAMATLAASSAAVGVITSAANPAICFGFYTVFLAGTATITISLRGM
;
A
#
# COMPACT_ATOMS: atom_id res chain seq x y z
N MET A 1 21.01 0.15 -12.54
CA MET A 1 20.17 0.51 -13.70
C MET A 1 19.79 1.97 -13.55
N LYS A 2 19.67 2.75 -14.64
CA LYS A 2 19.51 4.22 -14.55
C LYS A 2 18.15 4.74 -15.04
N PHE A 3 17.33 3.90 -15.68
CA PHE A 3 15.92 4.14 -16.05
C PHE A 3 15.60 5.44 -16.82
N VAL A 4 16.61 6.13 -17.35
CA VAL A 4 16.46 7.39 -18.09
C VAL A 4 15.87 7.20 -19.49
N GLU A 5 15.73 5.97 -19.93
CA GLU A 5 15.00 5.59 -21.13
C GLU A 5 13.48 5.77 -20.98
N TYR A 6 12.97 5.86 -19.75
CA TYR A 6 11.55 6.07 -19.48
C TYR A 6 11.27 7.55 -19.25
N GLU A 7 10.22 8.04 -19.90
CA GLU A 7 9.72 9.40 -19.71
C GLU A 7 9.07 9.60 -18.34
N ARG A 8 8.48 8.53 -17.79
CA ARG A 8 7.77 8.54 -16.51
C ARG A 8 7.82 7.18 -15.86
N MET A 9 7.85 7.15 -14.52
CA MET A 9 7.84 5.94 -13.74
C MET A 9 6.88 6.03 -12.55
N VAL A 10 6.21 4.91 -12.28
CA VAL A 10 5.53 4.64 -11.01
C VAL A 10 6.39 3.64 -10.24
N TYR A 11 6.94 4.06 -9.12
CA TYR A 11 7.63 3.18 -8.18
C TYR A 11 6.60 2.52 -7.27
N LEU A 12 6.78 1.21 -7.00
CA LEU A 12 5.97 0.42 -6.09
C LEU A 12 6.88 -0.44 -5.21
N ASP A 13 6.77 -0.30 -3.90
CA ASP A 13 7.41 -1.19 -2.95
C ASP A 13 6.96 -2.65 -3.17
N ALA A 14 7.85 -3.59 -2.87
CA ALA A 14 7.59 -5.02 -3.04
C ALA A 14 6.39 -5.54 -2.22
N GLY A 15 5.96 -4.81 -1.18
CA GLY A 15 4.79 -5.12 -0.37
C GLY A 15 3.46 -4.64 -0.96
N ILE A 16 3.47 -3.81 -2.00
CA ILE A 16 2.27 -3.18 -2.56
C ILE A 16 1.52 -4.16 -3.47
N HIS A 17 0.19 -4.11 -3.39
CA HIS A 17 -0.71 -4.89 -4.23
C HIS A 17 -1.62 -3.94 -5.00
N VAL A 18 -1.55 -3.99 -6.33
CA VAL A 18 -2.40 -3.20 -7.23
C VAL A 18 -3.71 -3.97 -7.43
N LEU A 19 -4.83 -3.36 -7.03
CA LEU A 19 -6.16 -3.99 -7.05
C LEU A 19 -7.03 -3.56 -8.24
N GLU A 20 -6.72 -2.41 -8.83
CA GLU A 20 -7.42 -1.79 -9.97
C GLU A 20 -6.39 -1.19 -10.93
N ASN A 21 -6.82 -0.78 -12.13
CA ASN A 21 -5.93 -0.08 -13.05
C ASN A 21 -5.49 1.25 -12.43
N ILE A 22 -4.23 1.63 -12.66
CA ILE A 22 -3.61 2.88 -12.19
C ILE A 22 -2.91 3.65 -13.32
N ASP A 23 -3.20 3.32 -14.58
CA ASP A 23 -2.55 3.92 -15.75
C ASP A 23 -2.77 5.44 -15.84
N GLU A 24 -3.84 5.97 -15.25
CA GLU A 24 -4.13 7.40 -15.16
C GLU A 24 -3.02 8.19 -14.47
N LEU A 25 -2.19 7.54 -13.63
CA LEU A 25 -1.02 8.15 -13.01
C LEU A 25 0.04 8.61 -14.02
N PHE A 26 0.07 8.00 -15.22
CA PHE A 26 0.96 8.40 -16.29
C PHE A 26 0.50 9.67 -17.02
N GLU A 27 -0.73 10.13 -16.79
CA GLU A 27 -1.29 11.35 -17.41
C GLU A 27 -1.11 12.61 -16.55
N LEU A 28 -0.55 12.47 -15.33
CA LEU A 28 -0.32 13.60 -14.43
C LEU A 28 0.65 14.64 -15.01
N ASP A 29 0.54 15.90 -14.55
CA ASP A 29 1.44 16.97 -15.02
C ASP A 29 2.91 16.64 -14.72
N LYS A 30 3.80 16.94 -15.66
CA LYS A 30 5.26 16.81 -15.49
C LYS A 30 5.83 17.84 -14.51
N GLY A 31 7.05 17.59 -14.04
CA GLY A 31 7.82 18.46 -13.17
C GLY A 31 7.50 18.29 -11.68
N HIS A 32 6.84 17.20 -11.31
CA HIS A 32 6.35 16.98 -9.95
C HIS A 32 6.69 15.59 -9.42
N PHE A 33 6.77 15.50 -8.09
CA PHE A 33 6.87 14.26 -7.35
C PHE A 33 5.50 13.95 -6.75
N TYR A 34 4.85 12.89 -7.21
CA TYR A 34 3.53 12.51 -6.73
C TYR A 34 3.61 11.35 -5.76
N ALA A 35 3.00 11.48 -4.59
CA ALA A 35 2.91 10.41 -3.61
C ALA A 35 1.60 10.54 -2.81
N ALA A 36 1.10 9.43 -2.28
CA ALA A 36 -0.15 9.46 -1.54
C ALA A 36 0.03 10.23 -0.22
N LYS A 37 -0.93 11.08 0.06
CA LYS A 37 -0.92 11.93 1.26
C LYS A 37 -1.25 11.10 2.50
N LEU A 38 -0.32 11.03 3.46
CA LEU A 38 -0.61 10.47 4.79
C LEU A 38 -1.10 11.55 5.74
N GLY A 39 -0.44 12.70 5.84
CA GLY A 39 -0.90 13.80 6.70
C GLY A 39 0.07 14.95 6.55
N LEU A 40 -0.40 16.20 6.38
CA LEU A 40 0.51 17.32 6.05
C LEU A 40 1.60 17.45 7.13
N PRO A 41 2.91 17.47 6.78
CA PRO A 41 3.52 17.52 5.44
C PRO A 41 4.01 16.18 4.82
N TYR A 42 3.66 15.03 5.39
CA TYR A 42 4.18 13.70 5.04
C TYR A 42 3.37 12.97 3.97
N SER A 43 4.09 12.42 2.99
CA SER A 43 3.58 11.45 2.00
C SER A 43 4.09 10.04 2.28
N ASN A 44 3.34 9.04 1.81
CA ASN A 44 3.77 7.64 1.79
C ASN A 44 4.65 7.39 0.57
N THR A 45 5.95 7.20 0.79
CA THR A 45 6.92 7.01 -0.30
C THR A 45 7.04 5.55 -0.75
N GLY A 46 6.25 4.62 -0.19
CA GLY A 46 6.22 3.25 -0.68
C GLY A 46 5.68 3.15 -2.12
N MET A 47 4.97 4.18 -2.59
CA MET A 47 4.58 4.35 -4.00
C MET A 47 4.58 5.82 -4.38
N PHE A 48 5.23 6.13 -5.50
CA PHE A 48 5.31 7.49 -6.03
C PHE A 48 5.46 7.50 -7.56
N VAL A 49 5.07 8.62 -8.17
CA VAL A 49 5.26 8.91 -9.60
C VAL A 49 6.33 9.98 -9.75
N HIS A 50 7.30 9.74 -10.62
CA HIS A 50 8.34 10.72 -10.93
C HIS A 50 8.89 10.57 -12.34
N GLU A 51 9.66 11.57 -12.77
CA GLU A 51 10.45 11.53 -14.00
C GLU A 51 11.89 11.11 -13.68
N PRO A 52 12.40 10.02 -14.28
CA PRO A 52 13.79 9.62 -14.11
C PRO A 52 14.75 10.69 -14.64
N SER A 53 15.74 11.07 -13.83
CA SER A 53 16.72 12.09 -14.20
C SER A 53 18.06 11.81 -13.54
N MET A 54 19.12 11.79 -14.36
CA MET A 54 20.50 11.65 -13.84
C MET A 54 20.88 12.81 -12.92
N VAL A 55 20.36 14.01 -13.19
CA VAL A 55 20.63 15.20 -12.39
C VAL A 55 19.96 15.04 -11.02
N THR A 56 18.70 14.62 -10.99
CA THR A 56 17.97 14.35 -9.74
C THR A 56 18.60 13.20 -8.96
N ALA A 57 19.02 12.12 -9.64
CA ALA A 57 19.68 10.99 -8.99
C ALA A 57 21.03 11.37 -8.38
N ALA A 58 21.85 12.18 -9.07
CA ALA A 58 23.10 12.70 -8.52
C ALA A 58 22.85 13.60 -7.31
N ALA A 59 21.88 14.52 -7.42
CA ALA A 59 21.50 15.42 -6.32
C ALA A 59 20.96 14.65 -5.09
N LEU A 60 20.17 13.58 -5.30
CA LEU A 60 19.70 12.70 -4.23
C LEU A 60 20.88 12.03 -3.50
N LEU A 61 21.84 11.48 -4.25
CA LEU A 61 23.02 10.83 -3.65
C LEU A 61 23.89 11.83 -2.88
N ASP A 62 24.07 13.03 -3.41
CA ASP A 62 24.84 14.08 -2.73
C ASP A 62 24.12 14.60 -1.48
N ALA A 63 22.80 14.79 -1.54
CA ALA A 63 21.98 15.13 -0.38
C ALA A 63 22.04 14.04 0.70
N HIS A 64 21.97 12.76 0.31
CA HIS A 64 22.04 11.63 1.24
C HIS A 64 23.37 11.59 1.98
N ARG A 65 24.50 11.88 1.31
CA ARG A 65 25.85 11.89 1.93
C ARG A 65 26.02 12.91 3.04
N VAL A 66 25.29 14.03 2.98
CA VAL A 66 25.40 15.13 3.95
C VAL A 66 24.25 15.14 4.96
N THR A 67 23.23 14.31 4.75
CA THR A 67 22.09 14.20 5.67
C THR A 67 22.54 13.40 6.91
N PRO A 68 22.37 13.94 8.13
CA PRO A 68 22.69 13.20 9.35
C PRO A 68 21.84 11.93 9.45
N PRO A 69 22.39 10.81 9.95
CA PRO A 69 21.57 9.64 10.26
C PRO A 69 20.55 10.02 11.35
N THR A 70 19.27 10.03 11.01
CA THR A 70 18.17 10.24 11.96
C THR A 70 17.50 8.92 12.31
N SER A 71 17.09 8.76 13.56
CA SER A 71 16.67 7.48 14.15
C SER A 71 15.30 6.95 13.72
N PHE A 72 14.56 7.63 12.85
CA PHE A 72 13.26 7.17 12.36
C PHE A 72 13.06 7.48 10.87
N LEU A 73 12.47 6.51 10.15
CA LEU A 73 11.97 6.59 8.76
C LEU A 73 12.95 7.17 7.73
N GLU A 74 14.22 6.73 7.77
CA GLU A 74 15.33 7.28 6.97
C GLU A 74 15.00 7.53 5.49
N GLU A 75 14.35 6.58 4.81
CA GLU A 75 14.01 6.77 3.38
C GLU A 75 12.82 7.71 3.17
N GLN A 76 11.72 7.49 3.89
CA GLN A 76 10.49 8.28 3.70
C GLN A 76 10.69 9.75 4.09
N ASP A 77 11.35 10.01 5.22
CA ASP A 77 11.59 11.38 5.68
C ASP A 77 12.59 12.10 4.78
N PHE A 78 13.64 11.41 4.33
CA PHE A 78 14.59 11.96 3.37
C PHE A 78 13.91 12.34 2.06
N MET A 79 13.07 11.46 1.50
CA MET A 79 12.35 11.72 0.26
C MET A 79 11.36 12.88 0.41
N ASN A 80 10.60 12.93 1.51
CA ASN A 80 9.70 14.04 1.80
C ASN A 80 10.46 15.38 1.94
N MET A 81 11.63 15.38 2.57
CA MET A 81 12.46 16.58 2.68
C MET A 81 13.04 17.02 1.34
N PHE A 82 13.56 16.08 0.55
CA PHE A 82 14.20 16.35 -0.74
C PHE A 82 13.20 16.88 -1.77
N PHE A 83 12.03 16.25 -1.86
CA PHE A 83 11.01 16.57 -2.86
C PHE A 83 9.95 17.58 -2.39
N LYS A 84 10.11 18.18 -1.22
CA LYS A 84 9.10 19.09 -0.61
C LYS A 84 8.56 20.16 -1.57
N ASP A 85 9.42 20.73 -2.42
CA ASP A 85 9.06 21.84 -3.32
C ASP A 85 8.46 21.35 -4.65
N GLN A 86 8.61 20.06 -4.94
CA GLN A 86 8.07 19.38 -6.13
C GLN A 86 6.86 18.50 -5.80
N TYR A 87 6.56 18.29 -4.51
CA TYR A 87 5.54 17.39 -4.04
C TYR A 87 4.13 17.83 -4.44
N LYS A 88 3.38 16.91 -5.07
CA LYS A 88 1.95 17.03 -5.29
C LYS A 88 1.24 15.79 -4.74
N PRO A 89 0.23 15.94 -3.86
CA PRO A 89 -0.47 14.80 -3.30
C PRO A 89 -1.33 14.12 -4.36
N ILE A 90 -1.29 12.79 -4.41
CA ILE A 90 -2.33 11.98 -5.06
C ILE A 90 -3.30 11.45 -4.00
N PRO A 91 -4.53 11.08 -4.40
CA PRO A 91 -5.51 10.50 -3.49
C PRO A 91 -4.94 9.32 -2.69
N LEU A 92 -5.31 9.23 -1.41
CA LEU A 92 -4.77 8.23 -0.48
C LEU A 92 -4.99 6.80 -0.97
N ASP A 93 -6.05 6.60 -1.74
CA ASP A 93 -6.49 5.31 -2.23
C ASP A 93 -5.56 4.65 -3.27
N HIS A 94 -4.59 5.41 -3.81
CA HIS A 94 -3.52 4.93 -4.67
C HIS A 94 -2.35 4.29 -3.88
N ASN A 95 -2.22 4.57 -2.58
CA ASN A 95 -1.22 3.94 -1.69
C ASN A 95 -1.75 3.86 -0.24
N LEU A 96 -2.87 3.14 -0.09
CA LEU A 96 -3.51 2.86 1.19
C LEU A 96 -2.66 1.91 2.04
N VAL A 97 -2.18 2.41 3.17
CA VAL A 97 -1.50 1.60 4.17
C VAL A 97 -2.51 0.70 4.88
N GLN A 98 -2.16 -0.56 5.12
CA GLN A 98 -3.01 -1.55 5.79
C GLN A 98 -3.55 -1.05 7.15
N ALA A 99 -2.75 -0.30 7.91
CA ALA A 99 -3.18 0.30 9.17
C ALA A 99 -4.37 1.26 9.01
N MET A 100 -4.46 1.97 7.89
CA MET A 100 -5.55 2.90 7.58
C MET A 100 -6.85 2.19 7.20
N LEU A 101 -6.74 1.03 6.55
CA LEU A 101 -7.90 0.16 6.28
C LEU A 101 -8.54 -0.33 7.59
N LEU A 102 -7.71 -0.60 8.61
CA LEU A 102 -8.13 -1.10 9.92
C LEU A 102 -8.55 0.01 10.89
N GLY A 103 -8.55 1.28 10.46
CA GLY A 103 -8.94 2.42 11.31
C GLY A 103 -7.93 2.75 12.42
N HIS A 104 -6.70 2.27 12.31
CA HIS A 104 -5.61 2.65 13.21
C HIS A 104 -4.95 3.93 12.71
N THR A 105 -5.67 5.05 12.80
CA THR A 105 -5.11 6.39 12.53
C THR A 105 -5.42 7.31 13.70
N GLU A 106 -4.40 7.82 14.37
CA GLU A 106 -4.53 8.81 15.45
C GLU A 106 -4.87 10.22 14.93
N ASP A 107 -4.81 10.44 13.61
CA ASP A 107 -5.02 11.74 12.96
C ASP A 107 -6.47 11.89 12.46
N GLN A 108 -7.19 12.87 13.03
CA GLN A 108 -8.57 13.22 12.66
C GLN A 108 -8.72 13.74 11.22
N GLN A 109 -7.67 14.25 10.58
CA GLN A 109 -7.74 14.65 9.16
C GLN A 109 -7.70 13.43 8.25
N LEU A 110 -6.89 12.43 8.63
CA LEU A 110 -6.86 11.13 7.95
C LEU A 110 -8.23 10.47 8.05
N GLU A 111 -8.84 10.45 9.23
CA GLU A 111 -10.17 9.86 9.46
C GLU A 111 -11.26 10.42 8.51
N LYS A 112 -11.17 11.70 8.13
CA LYS A 112 -12.08 12.34 7.14
C LYS A 112 -11.76 12.02 5.68
N SER A 113 -10.49 11.76 5.38
CA SER A 113 -10.03 11.33 4.04
C SER A 113 -10.10 9.81 3.83
N VAL A 114 -10.34 9.08 4.91
CA VAL A 114 -10.44 7.64 4.97
C VAL A 114 -11.81 7.22 4.46
N LEU A 115 -11.81 6.25 3.55
CA LEU A 115 -12.98 5.81 2.78
C LEU A 115 -14.16 5.39 3.69
N PRO A 116 -15.42 5.52 3.21
CA PRO A 116 -16.60 4.99 3.90
C PRO A 116 -16.42 3.50 4.24
N TRP A 117 -17.08 3.04 5.31
CA TRP A 117 -16.94 1.67 5.79
C TRP A 117 -17.24 0.61 4.72
N GLU A 118 -18.27 0.81 3.91
CA GLU A 118 -18.64 -0.08 2.81
C GLU A 118 -17.52 -0.23 1.76
N GLU A 119 -16.82 0.87 1.47
CA GLU A 119 -15.71 0.87 0.53
C GLU A 119 -14.44 0.23 1.14
N LYS A 120 -14.17 0.46 2.44
CA LYS A 120 -13.13 -0.24 3.18
C LYS A 120 -13.33 -1.75 3.15
N LEU A 121 -14.56 -2.23 3.38
CA LEU A 121 -14.90 -3.65 3.36
C LEU A 121 -14.69 -4.26 1.97
N THR A 122 -15.13 -3.54 0.93
CA THR A 122 -14.94 -3.97 -0.47
C THR A 122 -13.45 -4.10 -0.80
N ARG A 123 -12.64 -3.09 -0.46
CA ARG A 123 -11.19 -3.11 -0.69
C ARG A 123 -10.47 -4.14 0.17
N PHE A 124 -10.86 -4.32 1.43
CA PHE A 124 -10.36 -5.37 2.30
C PHE A 124 -10.66 -6.77 1.74
N GLY A 125 -11.89 -7.01 1.27
CA GLY A 125 -12.25 -8.25 0.60
C GLY A 125 -11.39 -8.52 -0.64
N ARG A 126 -11.18 -7.52 -1.50
CA ARG A 126 -10.28 -7.65 -2.66
C ARG A 126 -8.83 -7.92 -2.28
N TRP A 127 -8.31 -7.22 -1.27
CA TRP A 127 -6.96 -7.48 -0.73
C TRP A 127 -6.82 -8.91 -0.21
N LEU A 128 -7.84 -9.37 0.53
CA LEU A 128 -7.90 -10.73 1.05
C LEU A 128 -7.82 -11.74 -0.09
N THR A 129 -8.68 -11.59 -1.11
CA THR A 129 -8.69 -12.42 -2.31
C THR A 129 -7.35 -12.41 -3.03
N ALA A 130 -6.70 -11.24 -3.16
CA ALA A 130 -5.40 -11.12 -3.81
C ALA A 130 -4.29 -11.86 -3.03
N LYS A 131 -4.18 -11.64 -1.72
CA LYS A 131 -3.22 -12.34 -0.84
C LYS A 131 -3.41 -13.85 -0.89
N VAL A 132 -4.66 -14.25 -0.84
CA VAL A 132 -5.09 -15.63 -0.94
C VAL A 132 -4.70 -16.26 -2.28
N ALA A 133 -4.91 -15.56 -3.41
CA ALA A 133 -4.54 -16.05 -4.73
C ALA A 133 -3.02 -16.19 -4.92
N VAL A 134 -2.21 -15.36 -4.26
CA VAL A 134 -0.74 -15.50 -4.25
C VAL A 134 -0.34 -16.74 -3.44
N LEU A 135 -0.91 -16.92 -2.25
CA LEU A 135 -0.66 -18.11 -1.42
C LEU A 135 -1.10 -19.41 -2.11
N ALA A 136 -2.26 -19.41 -2.78
CA ALA A 136 -2.77 -20.56 -3.53
C ALA A 136 -1.87 -20.95 -4.70
N ARG A 137 -1.28 -19.96 -5.41
CA ARG A 137 -0.30 -20.22 -6.48
C ARG A 137 0.97 -20.87 -5.96
N GLN A 138 1.37 -20.55 -4.73
CA GLN A 138 2.54 -21.14 -4.09
C GLN A 138 2.25 -22.51 -3.47
N ASN A 139 0.99 -22.82 -3.14
CA ASN A 139 0.58 -24.12 -2.63
C ASN A 139 -0.87 -24.50 -3.03
N PRO A 140 -1.04 -25.36 -4.05
CA PRO A 140 -2.36 -25.77 -4.55
C PRO A 140 -3.24 -26.50 -3.53
N SER A 141 -2.66 -27.12 -2.50
CA SER A 141 -3.42 -27.84 -1.45
C SER A 141 -4.17 -26.91 -0.49
N ALA A 142 -3.83 -25.60 -0.46
CA ALA A 142 -4.51 -24.59 0.34
C ALA A 142 -5.92 -24.20 -0.20
N MET A 143 -6.29 -24.71 -1.39
CA MET A 143 -7.56 -24.38 -2.08
C MET A 143 -8.83 -24.71 -1.27
N ALA A 144 -8.78 -25.70 -0.36
CA ALA A 144 -9.93 -26.05 0.49
C ALA A 144 -10.22 -24.98 1.56
N THR A 145 -9.20 -24.37 2.15
CA THR A 145 -9.32 -23.27 3.13
C THR A 145 -9.72 -21.95 2.44
N LEU A 146 -9.34 -21.80 1.17
CA LEU A 146 -9.71 -20.69 0.30
C LEU A 146 -11.21 -20.59 0.00
N ALA A 147 -11.84 -21.73 -0.31
CA ALA A 147 -13.26 -21.78 -0.62
C ALA A 147 -14.12 -21.26 0.56
N ALA A 148 -13.73 -21.59 1.79
CA ALA A 148 -14.36 -21.07 3.00
C ALA A 148 -14.18 -19.55 3.18
N SER A 149 -13.05 -18.99 2.74
CA SER A 149 -12.75 -17.55 2.82
C SER A 149 -13.53 -16.74 1.75
N SER A 150 -13.76 -17.30 0.56
CA SER A 150 -14.56 -16.65 -0.49
C SER A 150 -16.05 -16.51 -0.12
N ALA A 151 -16.60 -17.47 0.61
CA ALA A 151 -17.93 -17.37 1.20
C ALA A 151 -18.01 -16.28 2.28
N ALA A 152 -16.92 -16.04 3.03
CA ALA A 152 -16.83 -14.95 3.99
C ALA A 152 -16.80 -13.56 3.31
N VAL A 153 -16.19 -13.41 2.13
CA VAL A 153 -16.21 -12.14 1.38
C VAL A 153 -17.64 -11.72 0.98
N GLY A 154 -18.48 -12.67 0.57
CA GLY A 154 -19.91 -12.43 0.29
C GLY A 154 -20.73 -12.08 1.53
N VAL A 155 -20.31 -12.53 2.71
CA VAL A 155 -20.92 -12.14 4.01
C VAL A 155 -20.42 -10.76 4.44
N ILE A 156 -19.14 -10.45 4.23
CA ILE A 156 -18.53 -9.16 4.56
C ILE A 156 -19.17 -8.01 3.77
N THR A 157 -19.43 -8.19 2.47
CA THR A 157 -20.11 -7.16 1.66
C THR A 157 -21.56 -6.91 2.08
N SER A 158 -22.17 -7.84 2.84
CA SER A 158 -23.51 -7.70 3.41
C SER A 158 -23.54 -7.26 4.88
N ALA A 159 -22.39 -7.27 5.57
CA ALA A 159 -22.31 -7.06 7.02
C ALA A 159 -22.02 -5.59 7.35
N ALA A 160 -23.05 -4.87 7.80
CA ALA A 160 -22.93 -3.48 8.27
C ALA A 160 -22.21 -3.34 9.65
N ASN A 161 -21.69 -4.43 10.24
CA ASN A 161 -21.15 -4.42 11.61
C ASN A 161 -19.63 -4.69 11.66
N PRO A 162 -18.83 -3.74 12.16
CA PRO A 162 -17.37 -3.87 12.31
C PRO A 162 -16.89 -5.08 13.13
N ALA A 163 -17.66 -5.50 14.13
CA ALA A 163 -17.31 -6.66 14.97
C ALA A 163 -17.35 -7.98 14.20
N ILE A 164 -18.28 -8.10 13.23
CA ILE A 164 -18.41 -9.29 12.38
C ILE A 164 -17.23 -9.39 11.42
N CYS A 165 -16.80 -8.24 10.87
CA CYS A 165 -15.64 -8.17 9.97
C CYS A 165 -14.32 -8.50 10.70
N PHE A 166 -14.17 -8.05 11.95
CA PHE A 166 -13.03 -8.44 12.80
C PHE A 166 -13.05 -9.94 13.14
N GLY A 167 -14.23 -10.53 13.34
CA GLY A 167 -14.40 -11.97 13.50
C GLY A 167 -13.91 -12.76 12.27
N PHE A 168 -14.25 -12.31 11.06
CA PHE A 168 -13.75 -12.94 9.84
C PHE A 168 -12.25 -12.72 9.62
N TYR A 169 -11.71 -11.55 10.00
CA TYR A 169 -10.27 -11.28 9.98
C TYR A 169 -9.47 -12.20 10.92
N THR A 170 -9.96 -12.44 12.13
CA THR A 170 -9.30 -13.35 13.08
C THR A 170 -9.33 -14.80 12.60
N VAL A 171 -10.45 -15.24 12.01
CA VAL A 171 -10.55 -16.57 11.37
C VAL A 171 -9.62 -16.69 10.17
N PHE A 172 -9.46 -15.62 9.38
CA PHE A 172 -8.53 -15.58 8.26
C PHE A 172 -7.05 -15.59 8.70
N LEU A 173 -6.69 -14.78 9.70
CA LEU A 173 -5.34 -14.79 10.29
C LEU A 173 -5.02 -16.17 10.88
N ALA A 174 -5.98 -16.80 11.58
CA ALA A 174 -5.81 -18.15 12.08
C ALA A 174 -5.61 -19.15 10.92
N GLY A 175 -6.43 -19.09 9.88
CA GLY A 175 -6.30 -19.96 8.70
C GLY A 175 -4.96 -19.81 7.97
N THR A 176 -4.50 -18.58 7.77
CA THR A 176 -3.20 -18.30 7.14
C THR A 176 -2.03 -18.70 8.03
N ALA A 177 -2.12 -18.48 9.35
CA ALA A 177 -1.11 -18.92 10.31
C ALA A 177 -1.01 -20.45 10.36
N THR A 178 -2.14 -21.16 10.41
CA THR A 178 -2.18 -22.63 10.36
C THR A 178 -1.55 -23.17 9.07
N ILE A 179 -1.89 -22.60 7.91
CA ILE A 179 -1.28 -22.99 6.63
C ILE A 179 0.23 -22.72 6.63
N THR A 180 0.66 -21.57 7.15
CA THR A 180 2.09 -21.19 7.22
C THR A 180 2.88 -22.10 8.15
N ILE A 181 2.30 -22.50 9.29
CA ILE A 181 2.91 -23.45 10.24
C ILE A 181 3.02 -24.84 9.61
N SER A 182 1.96 -25.35 8.98
CA SER A 182 2.00 -26.63 8.27
C SER A 182 2.98 -26.63 7.09
N LEU A 183 3.19 -25.49 6.44
CA LEU A 183 4.17 -25.32 5.35
C LEU A 183 5.64 -25.29 5.82
N ARG A 184 5.89 -24.89 7.07
CA ARG A 184 7.24 -24.87 7.66
C ARG A 184 7.66 -26.19 8.31
N GLY A 185 6.82 -27.22 8.27
CA GLY A 185 7.17 -28.58 8.71
C GLY A 185 7.41 -28.69 10.21
N MET A 186 6.42 -28.30 11.02
CA MET A 186 6.22 -28.88 12.35
C MET A 186 5.29 -30.08 12.27
#